data_AF-A0A1S0Z9V9-F1
#
_entry.id   AF-A0A1S0Z9V9-F1
#
_cell.length_a   1.000
_cell.length_b   1.000
_cell.length_c   1.000
_cell.angle_alpha   90.00
_cell.angle_beta   90.00
_cell.angle_gamma   90.00
#
_symmetry.space_group_name_H-M   'P 1'
#
loop_
_entity.id
_entity.type
_entity.pdbx_description
1 polymer ?
#
loop_
_entity_poly.entity_id
_entity_poly.type
_entity_poly.pdbx_seq_one_letter_code
_entity_poly.pdbx_strand_id
1 'polypeptide(L)' 'MALRVLIKNPKSGRQAWFSLPLYFGKLSVIGLSGSYNEQVEIVDYEGTSLIGYGLLTVADLEQLNKQVEG' A
#
# COMPACT_ATOMS: atom_id res chain seq x y z
N MET A 1 -15.44 -4.28 8.50
CA MET A 1 -14.08 -4.87 8.64
C MET A 1 -13.13 -3.92 7.94
N ALA A 2 -12.01 -3.53 8.56
CA ALA A 2 -11.06 -2.60 7.93
C ALA A 2 -10.27 -3.30 6.84
N LEU A 3 -10.22 -2.73 5.63
CA LEU A 3 -9.45 -3.27 4.50
C LEU A 3 -7.96 -3.11 4.79
N ARG A 4 -7.19 -4.20 4.66
CA ARG A 4 -5.74 -4.19 4.86
C ARG A 4 -5.03 -4.70 3.62
N VAL A 5 -3.87 -4.15 3.33
CA VAL A 5 -2.99 -4.56 2.23
C VAL A 5 -1.62 -4.93 2.77
N LEU A 6 -1.05 -6.02 2.26
CA LEU A 6 0.34 -6.37 2.47
C LEU A 6 1.15 -5.66 1.39
N ILE A 7 1.93 -4.67 1.80
CA ILE A 7 2.76 -3.87 0.90
C ILE A 7 4.21 -4.26 1.11
N LYS A 8 4.88 -4.54 -0.01
CA LYS A 8 6.30 -4.86 -0.09
C LYS A 8 7.06 -3.72 -0.77
N ASN A 9 8.23 -3.41 -0.23
CA ASN A 9 9.23 -2.56 -0.86
C ASN A 9 10.01 -3.42 -1.87
N PRO A 10 9.85 -3.19 -3.19
CA PRO A 10 10.49 -4.02 -4.21
C PRO A 10 12.02 -3.92 -4.20
N LYS A 11 12.59 -2.85 -3.64
CA LYS A 11 14.05 -2.64 -3.58
C LYS A 11 14.72 -3.43 -2.46
N SER A 12 14.05 -3.54 -1.30
CA SER A 12 14.62 -4.18 -0.11
C SER A 12 14.00 -5.55 0.22
N GLY A 13 12.86 -5.88 -0.38
CA GLY A 13 12.07 -7.06 -0.06
C GLY A 13 11.30 -6.98 1.26
N ARG A 14 11.45 -5.89 2.04
CA ARG A 14 10.71 -5.69 3.31
C ARG A 14 9.23 -5.50 3.02
N GLN A 15 8.38 -6.08 3.85
CA GLN A 15 6.92 -5.98 3.71
C GLN A 15 6.21 -5.85 5.06
N ALA A 16 5.05 -5.21 5.06
CA ALA A 16 4.21 -5.07 6.24
C ALA A 16 2.74 -4.91 5.85
N TRP A 17 1.85 -5.24 6.79
CA TRP A 17 0.42 -5.03 6.65
C TRP A 17 0.03 -3.60 7.00
N PHE A 18 -0.78 -2.97 6.16
CA PHE A 18 -1.27 -1.61 6.33
C PHE A 18 -2.79 -1.56 6.21
N SER A 19 -3.45 -0.82 7.10
CA SER A 19 -4.88 -0.54 6.99
C SER A 19 -5.11 0.64 6.05
N LEU A 20 -6.20 0.58 5.28
CA LEU A 20 -6.67 1.67 4.42
C LEU A 20 -7.76 2.49 5.13
N PRO A 21 -7.82 3.83 4.91
CA PRO A 21 -6.86 4.61 4.12
C PRO A 21 -5.48 4.69 4.79
N LEU A 22 -4.43 4.58 3.98
CA LEU A 22 -3.05 4.52 4.40
C LEU A 22 -2.41 5.91 4.41
N TYR A 23 -1.95 6.35 5.58
CA TYR A 23 -1.00 7.46 5.68
C TYR A 23 0.41 7.04 5.23
N PHE A 24 0.92 7.61 4.14
CA PHE A 24 2.17 7.15 3.50
C PHE A 24 3.42 7.29 4.35
N GLY A 25 3.45 8.16 5.37
CA GLY A 25 4.55 8.20 6.33
C GLY A 25 4.78 6.87 7.07
N LYS A 26 3.77 5.99 7.14
CA LYS A 26 3.90 4.64 7.72
C LYS A 26 4.73 3.68 6.85
N LEU A 27 4.96 3.99 5.57
CA LEU A 27 5.81 3.17 4.68
C LEU A 27 7.30 3.18 5.12
N SER A 28 7.68 4.07 6.02
CA SER A 28 8.99 4.06 6.70
C SER A 28 9.30 2.73 7.40
N VAL A 29 8.27 2.00 7.87
CA VAL A 29 8.41 0.65 8.45
C VAL A 29 9.06 -0.34 7.47
N ILE A 30 8.79 -0.19 6.18
CA ILE A 30 9.39 -1.02 5.11
C ILE A 30 10.53 -0.30 4.37
N GLY A 31 11.05 0.79 4.93
CA GLY A 31 12.20 1.53 4.42
C GLY A 31 11.91 2.40 3.19
N LEU A 32 10.66 2.87 3.04
CA LEU A 32 10.28 3.85 2.02
C LEU A 32 9.98 5.20 2.68
N SER A 33 10.21 6.29 1.97
CA SER A 33 9.92 7.64 2.46
C SER A 33 8.44 7.99 2.41
N GLY A 34 7.65 7.29 1.58
CA GLY A 34 6.28 7.65 1.25
C GLY A 34 6.19 8.69 0.13
N SER A 35 7.27 8.88 -0.63
CA SER A 35 7.28 9.78 -1.78
C SER A 35 6.44 9.20 -2.90
N TYR A 36 5.62 10.04 -3.55
CA TYR A 36 4.72 9.65 -4.63
C TYR A 36 5.39 8.91 -5.79
N ASN A 37 6.69 9.15 -6.02
CA ASN A 37 7.49 8.51 -7.07
C ASN A 37 8.11 7.18 -6.65
N GLU A 38 7.99 6.77 -5.39
CA GLU A 38 8.48 5.46 -4.93
C GLU A 38 7.59 4.34 -5.45
N GLN A 39 8.21 3.22 -5.78
CA GLN A 39 7.50 1.99 -6.14
C GLN A 39 7.25 1.13 -4.92
N VAL A 40 6.08 0.50 -4.92
CA VAL A 40 5.60 -0.46 -3.93
C VAL A 40 4.95 -1.64 -4.66
N GLU A 41 4.83 -2.76 -3.98
CA GLU A 41 4.16 -3.95 -4.52
C GLU A 41 3.04 -4.35 -3.55
N ILE A 42 1.80 -4.42 -4.02
CA ILE A 42 0.71 -5.06 -3.26
C ILE A 42 0.78 -6.56 -3.56
N VAL A 43 1.07 -7.33 -2.51
CA VAL A 43 1.26 -8.79 -2.62
C VAL A 43 0.12 -9.60 -2.02
N ASP A 44 -0.67 -9.02 -1.10
CA ASP A 44 -1.80 -9.67 -0.45
C ASP A 44 -2.81 -8.61 0.07
N TYR A 45 -4.06 -9.00 0.35
CA TYR A 45 -5.05 -8.14 1.01
C TYR A 45 -6.03 -8.92 1.90
N GLU A 46 -6.52 -8.26 2.95
CA GLU A 46 -7.59 -8.76 3.83
C GLU A 46 -8.81 -7.84 3.73
N GLY A 47 -9.94 -8.36 3.25
CA GLY A 47 -11.21 -7.64 3.19
C GLY A 47 -12.11 -8.11 2.05
N THR A 48 -13.31 -7.53 1.95
CA THR A 48 -14.32 -7.88 0.93
C THR A 48 -14.15 -7.14 -0.40
N SER A 49 -13.20 -6.20 -0.49
CA SER A 49 -12.94 -5.41 -1.70
C SER A 49 -11.87 -6.08 -2.57
N LEU A 50 -12.10 -6.15 -3.88
CA LEU A 50 -11.09 -6.59 -4.85
C LEU A 50 -10.02 -5.51 -4.98
N ILE A 51 -8.81 -5.78 -4.50
CA ILE A 51 -7.63 -4.95 -4.71
C ILE A 51 -6.75 -5.61 -5.78
N GLY A 52 -6.29 -4.81 -6.74
CA GLY A 52 -5.32 -5.27 -7.74
C GLY A 52 -3.96 -5.56 -7.11
N TYR A 53 -3.37 -6.71 -7.47
CA TYR A 53 -2.00 -7.07 -7.11
C TYR A 53 -0.98 -6.46 -8.08
N GLY A 54 0.25 -6.29 -7.59
CA GLY A 54 1.41 -6.01 -8.43
C GLY A 54 2.16 -4.74 -8.06
N LEU A 55 3.09 -4.38 -8.96
CA LEU A 55 3.97 -3.22 -8.82
C LEU A 55 3.23 -1.94 -9.20
N LEU A 56 3.29 -0.95 -8.32
CA LEU A 56 2.65 0.35 -8.47
C LEU A 56 3.47 1.44 -7.81
N THR A 57 3.08 2.69 -8.01
CA THR A 57 3.68 3.85 -7.33
C THR A 57 2.91 4.21 -6.07
N VAL A 58 3.54 4.92 -5.15
CA VAL A 58 2.83 5.47 -3.97
C VAL A 58 1.68 6.40 -4.40
N ALA A 59 1.77 7.06 -5.56
CA ALA A 59 0.65 7.81 -6.12
C ALA A 59 -0.58 6.95 -6.46
N ASP A 60 -0.38 5.73 -6.94
CA ASP A 60 -1.47 4.80 -7.22
C ASP A 60 -2.16 4.33 -5.93
N LEU A 61 -1.42 4.21 -4.82
CA LEU A 61 -2.01 3.95 -3.49
C LEU A 61 -2.97 5.06 -3.04
N GLU A 62 -2.79 6.29 -3.52
CA GLU A 62 -3.69 7.39 -3.18
C GLU A 62 -5.07 7.19 -3.82
N GLN A 63 -5.11 6.63 -5.04
CA GLN A 63 -6.37 6.24 -5.68
C GLN A 63 -7.06 5.13 -4.88
N LEU A 64 -6.28 4.18 -4.35
CA LEU A 64 -6.81 3.12 -3.49
C LEU A 64 -7.39 3.68 -2.18
N ASN A 65 -6.73 4.67 -1.55
CA ASN A 65 -7.29 5.37 -0.38
C ASN A 65 -8.63 6.02 -0.71
N LYS A 66 -8.70 6.76 -1.82
CA LYS A 66 -9.92 7.45 -2.27
C LYS A 66 -11.08 6.49 -2.53
N GLN A 67 -10.81 5.28 -3.03
CA GLN A 67 -11.84 4.25 -3.23
C GLN A 67 -12.42 3.72 -1.92
N VAL A 68 -11.61 3.66 -0.85
CA VAL A 68 -12.03 3.17 0.47
C VAL A 68 -12.73 4.26 1.28
N GLU A 69 -12.36 5.53 1.07
CA GLU A 69 -12.98 6.70 1.71
C GLU A 69 -14.34 7.10 1.09
N GLY A 70 -14.77 6.43 0.01
CA GLY A 70 -16.01 6.70 -0.72
C GLY A 70 -17.30 6.57 0.09
#